data_AF-A0A9E4ZHW3-F1
#
_entry.id   AF-A0A9E4ZHW3-F1
#
_cell.length_a   1.000
_cell.length_b   1.000
_cell.length_c   1.000
_cell.angle_alpha   90.00
_cell.angle_beta   90.00
_cell.angle_gamma   90.00
#
_symmetry.space_group_name_H-M   'P 1'
#
loop_
_entity.id
_entity.type
_entity.pdbx_description
1 polymer ?
#
loop_
_entity_poly.entity_id
_entity_poly.type
_entity_poly.pdbx_seq_one_letter_code
_entity_poly.pdbx_strand_id
1 'polypeptide(L)'
;MTIGRTISIYLPDANPQGIKICDFLDSIVKAVSIPRAKLSDASQNQELTQPGVYFLIGEKDELGKPSIYVGESEVLLTRLNKHNKEKDFWNQAICFVSEKNNLNKAHIKYLENHACNEAKKVNKCTLENSNNPTQSSLTNQDRDFVLRIFEDLKIIMTTLGYPIFEQSKKRSKINVYYCKSKDADAVGEYTEEGFVVNKGSKSNIEETPSIQKSIKTFRANLVGKGILKEENDVYVFQEDFTFSSPSMSASVVLGRTANGWREWKDKGGKTLDAIIRKGNVEEE
;
A
#
# COMPACT_ATOMS: atom_id res chain seq x y z
N MET A 1 -6.33 -23.94 -10.48
CA MET A 1 -4.96 -23.64 -10.92
C MET A 1 -4.84 -22.14 -11.07
N THR A 2 -3.81 -21.53 -10.48
CA THR A 2 -3.50 -20.11 -10.71
C THR A 2 -2.76 -20.01 -12.04
N ILE A 3 -3.23 -19.15 -12.96
CA ILE A 3 -2.56 -18.89 -14.24
C ILE A 3 -1.63 -17.70 -14.03
N GLY A 4 -0.34 -17.88 -14.31
CA GLY A 4 0.64 -16.79 -14.24
C GLY A 4 0.39 -15.74 -15.31
N ARG A 5 0.80 -14.50 -15.04
CA ARG A 5 0.72 -13.38 -15.99
C ARG A 5 2.08 -12.70 -16.09
N THR A 6 2.42 -12.20 -17.27
CA THR A 6 3.69 -11.52 -17.54
C THR A 6 3.46 -10.02 -17.62
N ILE A 7 4.19 -9.27 -16.79
CA ILE A 7 4.26 -7.81 -16.86
C ILE A 7 5.56 -7.44 -17.55
N SER A 8 5.48 -6.61 -18.60
CA SER A 8 6.65 -6.03 -19.26
C SER A 8 6.89 -4.64 -18.70
N ILE A 9 8.15 -4.27 -18.49
CA ILE A 9 8.55 -2.90 -18.11
C ILE A 9 9.57 -2.42 -19.13
N TYR A 10 9.17 -1.42 -19.91
CA TYR A 10 10.01 -0.74 -20.87
C TYR A 10 10.55 0.57 -20.28
N LEU A 11 11.86 0.81 -20.44
CA LEU A 11 12.57 2.00 -19.96
C LEU A 11 13.03 2.81 -21.18
N PRO A 12 12.31 3.88 -21.57
CA PRO A 12 12.61 4.62 -22.80
C PRO A 12 14.02 5.23 -22.85
N ASP A 13 14.57 5.61 -21.70
CA ASP A 13 15.91 6.20 -21.55
C ASP A 13 16.92 5.23 -20.92
N ALA A 14 16.59 3.93 -20.84
CA ALA A 14 17.36 2.89 -20.15
C ALA A 14 17.71 3.22 -18.68
N ASN A 15 16.98 4.15 -18.05
CA ASN A 15 17.20 4.53 -16.66
C ASN A 15 16.08 3.95 -15.76
N PRO A 16 16.40 3.06 -14.81
CA PRO A 16 15.40 2.50 -13.92
C PRO A 16 14.81 3.53 -12.94
N GLN A 17 15.43 4.71 -12.77
CA GLN A 17 14.87 5.82 -12.02
C GLN A 17 14.11 6.83 -12.90
N GLY A 18 14.11 6.62 -14.22
CA GLY A 18 13.41 7.44 -15.20
C GLY A 18 11.95 7.02 -15.40
N ILE A 19 11.43 7.36 -16.58
CA ILE A 19 10.09 6.98 -17.01
C ILE A 19 10.02 5.46 -17.21
N LYS A 20 8.92 4.84 -16.77
CA LYS A 20 8.66 3.41 -16.99
C LYS A 20 7.32 3.26 -17.70
N ILE A 21 7.27 2.42 -18.72
CA ILE A 21 6.04 2.01 -19.38
C ILE A 21 5.80 0.55 -19.01
N CYS A 22 4.65 0.26 -18.40
CA CYS A 22 4.31 -1.07 -17.92
C CYS A 22 3.00 -1.54 -18.55
N ASP A 23 2.97 -2.77 -19.01
CA ASP A 23 1.76 -3.40 -19.55
C ASP A 23 1.80 -4.91 -19.29
N PHE A 24 0.64 -5.56 -19.44
CA PHE A 24 0.58 -7.00 -19.56
C PHE A 24 0.57 -7.39 -21.04
N LEU A 25 1.21 -8.53 -21.35
CA LEU A 25 1.13 -9.09 -22.70
C LEU A 25 -0.30 -9.53 -23.10
N ASP A 26 -1.18 -9.73 -22.12
CA ASP A 26 -2.56 -10.20 -22.29
C ASP A 26 -3.64 -9.14 -21.99
N SER A 27 -3.25 -7.88 -21.73
CA SER A 27 -4.17 -6.80 -21.39
C SER A 27 -4.05 -5.61 -22.33
N ILE A 28 -5.13 -4.83 -22.40
CA ILE A 28 -5.15 -3.53 -23.07
C ILE A 28 -4.72 -2.39 -22.13
N VAL A 29 -4.44 -2.66 -20.86
CA VAL A 29 -4.07 -1.63 -19.88
C VAL A 29 -2.58 -1.33 -20.00
N LYS A 30 -2.26 -0.04 -20.14
CA LYS A 30 -0.89 0.45 -20.14
C LYS A 30 -0.73 1.50 -19.06
N ALA A 31 0.34 1.36 -18.28
CA ALA A 31 0.73 2.30 -17.25
C ALA A 31 1.97 3.08 -17.66
N VAL A 32 2.01 4.36 -17.34
CA VAL A 32 3.17 5.23 -17.51
C VAL A 32 3.53 5.82 -16.17
N SER A 33 4.64 5.36 -15.60
CA SER A 33 5.23 5.87 -14.37
C SER A 33 6.22 6.98 -14.68
N ILE A 34 5.99 8.16 -14.10
CA ILE A 34 6.68 9.41 -14.45
C ILE A 34 7.20 10.02 -13.14
N PRO A 35 8.53 10.01 -12.90
CA PRO A 35 9.12 10.86 -11.88
C PRO A 35 8.79 12.32 -12.18
N ARG A 36 8.46 13.13 -11.16
CA ARG A 36 8.08 14.55 -11.37
C ARG A 36 9.16 15.34 -12.10
N ALA A 37 10.43 15.08 -11.80
CA ALA A 37 11.58 15.69 -12.48
C ALA A 37 11.68 15.36 -13.98
N LYS A 38 10.95 14.34 -14.44
CA LYS A 38 10.91 13.84 -15.83
C LYS A 38 9.59 14.15 -16.54
N LEU A 39 8.75 15.02 -15.96
CA LEU A 39 7.47 15.38 -16.57
C LEU A 39 7.62 16.08 -17.94
N SER A 40 8.68 16.88 -18.13
CA SER A 40 8.98 17.49 -19.43
C SER A 40 9.25 16.43 -20.50
N ASP A 41 10.02 15.40 -20.16
CA ASP A 41 10.41 14.32 -21.08
C ASP A 41 9.19 13.44 -21.41
N ALA A 42 8.26 13.31 -20.47
CA ALA A 42 7.02 12.55 -20.64
C ALA A 42 6.09 13.15 -21.71
N SER A 43 6.25 14.43 -22.09
CA SER A 43 5.43 15.05 -23.13
C SER A 43 5.58 14.38 -24.50
N GLN A 44 6.68 13.66 -24.72
CA GLN A 44 6.91 12.91 -25.96
C GLN A 44 6.10 11.61 -26.03
N ASN A 45 5.50 11.17 -24.92
CA ASN A 45 4.72 9.96 -24.87
C ASN A 45 3.26 10.24 -25.29
N GLN A 46 2.90 9.82 -26.50
CA GLN A 46 1.56 9.98 -27.07
C GLN A 46 0.46 9.27 -26.25
N GLU A 47 0.81 8.29 -25.42
CA GLU A 47 -0.16 7.65 -24.52
C GLU A 47 -0.77 8.67 -23.53
N LEU A 48 -0.03 9.70 -23.14
CA LEU A 48 -0.48 10.71 -22.18
C LEU A 48 -1.43 11.76 -22.77
N THR A 49 -1.71 11.72 -24.07
CA THR A 49 -2.74 12.56 -24.69
C THR A 49 -4.12 11.89 -24.69
N GLN A 50 -4.22 10.65 -24.17
CA GLN A 50 -5.45 9.88 -24.13
C GLN A 50 -6.19 10.04 -22.78
N PRO A 51 -7.49 9.68 -22.74
CA PRO A 51 -8.25 9.55 -21.51
C PRO A 51 -7.66 8.49 -20.59
N GLY A 52 -7.60 8.79 -19.30
CA GLY A 52 -7.11 7.85 -18.30
C GLY A 52 -7.35 8.28 -16.86
N VAL A 53 -6.90 7.42 -15.96
CA VAL A 53 -6.82 7.69 -14.52
C VAL A 53 -5.35 7.82 -14.14
N TYR A 54 -5.01 8.68 -13.19
CA TYR A 54 -3.65 8.87 -12.69
C TYR A 54 -3.61 8.94 -11.17
N PHE A 55 -2.45 8.57 -10.65
CA PHE A 55 -2.12 8.62 -9.23
C PHE A 55 -0.92 9.54 -9.06
N LEU A 56 -1.08 10.64 -8.31
CA LEU A 56 0.06 11.41 -7.83
C LEU A 56 0.48 10.85 -6.48
N ILE A 57 1.76 10.55 -6.36
CA ILE A 57 2.35 9.85 -5.22
C ILE A 57 3.35 10.78 -4.56
N GLY A 58 3.11 11.06 -3.29
CA GLY A 58 4.00 11.80 -2.42
C GLY A 58 4.79 10.91 -1.48
N GLU A 59 5.41 11.56 -0.50
CA GLU A 59 6.22 10.88 0.50
C GLU A 59 5.37 9.99 1.43
N LYS A 60 6.05 9.03 2.05
CA LYS A 60 5.48 8.20 3.10
C LYS A 60 5.51 8.95 4.42
N ASP A 61 4.41 8.87 5.17
CA ASP A 61 4.36 9.37 6.54
C ASP A 61 5.22 8.53 7.49
N GLU A 62 5.24 8.90 8.78
CA GLU A 62 6.03 8.20 9.80
C GLU A 62 5.57 6.75 10.03
N LEU A 63 4.37 6.39 9.58
CA LEU A 63 3.83 5.02 9.62
C LEU A 63 4.06 4.26 8.30
N GLY A 64 4.72 4.87 7.32
CA GLY A 64 5.03 4.26 6.03
C GLY A 64 3.90 4.36 5.00
N LYS A 65 2.81 5.10 5.27
CA LYS A 65 1.71 5.28 4.31
C LYS A 65 2.05 6.40 3.32
N PRO A 66 2.10 6.14 2.01
CA PRO A 66 2.31 7.19 1.01
C PRO A 66 1.10 8.12 0.93
N SER A 67 1.33 9.39 0.63
CA SER A 67 0.28 10.34 0.26
C SER A 67 -0.11 10.12 -1.21
N ILE A 68 -1.39 9.95 -1.50
CA ILE A 68 -1.90 9.61 -2.83
C ILE A 68 -3.04 10.56 -3.21
N TYR A 69 -2.97 11.11 -4.41
CA TYR A 69 -4.11 11.77 -5.08
C TYR A 69 -4.51 10.94 -6.29
N VAL A 70 -5.79 10.59 -6.40
CA VAL A 70 -6.36 9.92 -7.58
C VAL A 70 -7.09 10.94 -8.43
N GLY A 71 -6.87 10.92 -9.74
CA GLY A 71 -7.58 11.80 -10.65
C GLY A 71 -7.87 11.16 -12.00
N GLU A 72 -8.87 11.67 -12.70
CA GLU A 72 -9.11 11.37 -14.11
C GLU A 72 -8.84 12.58 -15.02
N SER A 73 -8.57 12.32 -16.30
CA SER A 73 -8.52 13.33 -17.35
C SER A 73 -8.77 12.71 -18.72
N GLU A 74 -9.36 13.46 -19.64
CA GLU A 74 -9.41 13.12 -21.07
C GLU A 74 -8.05 13.36 -21.77
N VAL A 75 -7.22 14.22 -21.18
CA VAL A 75 -5.84 14.48 -21.62
C VAL A 75 -4.95 14.54 -20.38
N LEU A 76 -4.24 13.45 -20.11
CA LEU A 76 -3.44 13.30 -18.88
C LEU A 76 -2.32 14.33 -18.79
N LEU A 77 -1.58 14.55 -19.88
CA LEU A 77 -0.43 15.48 -19.90
C LEU A 77 -0.83 16.90 -19.49
N THR A 78 -1.96 17.41 -19.99
CA THR A 78 -2.49 18.73 -19.62
C THR A 78 -2.80 18.79 -18.13
N ARG A 79 -3.41 17.73 -17.59
CA ARG A 79 -3.79 17.66 -16.17
C ARG A 79 -2.58 17.54 -15.25
N LEU A 80 -1.57 16.76 -15.62
CA LEU A 80 -0.31 16.64 -14.87
C LEU A 80 0.47 17.96 -14.85
N ASN A 81 0.57 18.65 -15.99
CA ASN A 81 1.23 19.96 -16.04
C ASN A 81 0.56 21.01 -15.16
N LYS A 82 -0.77 20.96 -15.06
CA LYS A 82 -1.52 21.79 -14.11
C LYS A 82 -1.16 21.45 -12.66
N HIS A 83 -1.21 20.16 -12.30
CA HIS A 83 -0.83 19.73 -10.94
C HIS A 83 0.63 19.99 -10.59
N ASN A 84 1.55 19.98 -11.56
CA ASN A 84 2.95 20.31 -11.32
C ASN A 84 3.15 21.74 -10.80
N LYS A 85 2.23 22.66 -11.15
CA LYS A 85 2.21 24.06 -10.70
C LYS A 85 1.39 24.29 -9.44
N GLU A 86 0.37 23.47 -9.21
CA GLU A 86 -0.64 23.69 -8.17
C GLU A 86 -0.48 22.80 -6.93
N LYS A 87 0.31 21.72 -7.01
CA LYS A 87 0.44 20.72 -5.94
C LYS A 87 1.91 20.40 -5.69
N ASP A 88 2.34 20.59 -4.45
CA ASP A 88 3.74 20.43 -4.07
C ASP A 88 4.08 19.04 -3.54
N PHE A 89 3.10 18.31 -2.97
CA PHE A 89 3.34 17.10 -2.18
C PHE A 89 3.88 15.88 -2.96
N TRP A 90 3.73 15.85 -4.29
CA TRP A 90 3.94 14.66 -5.10
C TRP A 90 5.31 14.64 -5.78
N ASN A 91 5.89 13.45 -5.90
CA ASN A 91 7.20 13.20 -6.50
C ASN A 91 7.15 12.23 -7.69
N GLN A 92 6.06 11.47 -7.83
CA GLN A 92 5.86 10.53 -8.92
C GLN A 92 4.40 10.53 -9.36
N ALA A 93 4.15 10.42 -10.66
CA ALA A 93 2.83 10.17 -11.22
C ALA A 93 2.79 8.76 -11.85
N ILE A 94 1.71 8.02 -11.66
CA ILE A 94 1.45 6.78 -12.40
C ILE A 94 0.13 6.96 -13.13
N CYS A 95 0.18 6.96 -14.46
CA CYS A 95 -0.99 7.11 -15.31
C CYS A 95 -1.39 5.76 -15.88
N PHE A 96 -2.69 5.50 -16.00
CA PHE A 96 -3.26 4.32 -16.62
C PHE A 96 -4.14 4.75 -17.78
N VAL A 97 -3.83 4.20 -18.96
CA VAL A 97 -4.58 4.37 -20.20
C VAL A 97 -4.94 3.01 -20.76
N SER A 98 -5.76 3.01 -21.81
CA SER A 98 -6.11 1.81 -22.56
C SER A 98 -5.50 1.87 -23.96
N GLU A 99 -4.99 0.75 -24.44
CA GLU A 99 -4.64 0.60 -25.84
C GLU A 99 -5.84 0.91 -26.74
N LYS A 100 -5.56 1.54 -27.88
CA LYS A 100 -6.56 1.93 -28.90
C LYS A 100 -7.68 2.84 -28.37
N ASN A 101 -7.46 3.56 -27.26
CA ASN A 101 -8.40 4.54 -26.73
C ASN A 101 -9.80 3.96 -26.39
N ASN A 102 -9.84 2.78 -25.78
CA ASN A 102 -11.06 2.09 -25.36
C ASN A 102 -11.72 2.70 -24.09
N LEU A 103 -11.05 3.63 -23.40
CA LEU A 103 -11.61 4.34 -22.24
C LEU A 103 -12.25 5.66 -22.66
N ASN A 104 -13.50 5.87 -22.26
CA ASN A 104 -14.21 7.14 -22.42
C ASN A 104 -14.34 7.88 -21.07
N LYS A 105 -14.95 9.08 -21.11
CA LYS A 105 -15.15 9.92 -19.93
C LYS A 105 -15.93 9.21 -18.80
N ALA A 106 -16.96 8.44 -19.15
CA ALA A 106 -17.74 7.71 -18.16
C ALA A 106 -16.91 6.60 -17.51
N HIS A 107 -16.06 5.90 -18.27
CA HIS A 107 -15.19 4.84 -17.76
C HIS A 107 -14.14 5.39 -16.77
N ILE A 108 -13.41 6.44 -17.14
CA ILE A 108 -12.35 7.00 -16.29
C ILE A 108 -12.90 7.63 -15.00
N LYS A 109 -14.11 8.21 -15.06
CA LYS A 109 -14.82 8.74 -13.91
C LYS A 109 -15.28 7.63 -12.95
N TYR A 110 -15.71 6.49 -13.49
CA TYR A 110 -16.00 5.31 -12.66
C TYR A 110 -14.73 4.77 -12.01
N LEU A 111 -13.64 4.63 -12.77
CA LEU A 111 -12.33 4.16 -12.27
C LEU A 111 -11.81 5.04 -11.13
N GLU A 112 -11.83 6.37 -11.28
CA GLU A 112 -11.37 7.31 -10.26
C GLU A 112 -12.15 7.14 -8.94
N ASN A 113 -13.48 7.08 -9.02
CA ASN A 113 -14.33 6.85 -7.86
C ASN A 113 -14.06 5.47 -7.23
N HIS A 114 -14.02 4.42 -8.03
CA HIS A 114 -13.79 3.06 -7.56
C HIS A 114 -12.41 2.94 -6.87
N ALA A 115 -11.35 3.46 -7.50
CA ALA A 115 -10.01 3.50 -6.93
C ALA A 115 -9.96 4.29 -5.62
N CYS A 116 -10.61 5.46 -5.52
CA CYS A 116 -10.70 6.19 -4.26
C CYS A 116 -11.38 5.36 -3.16
N ASN A 117 -12.49 4.69 -3.48
CA ASN A 117 -13.22 3.89 -2.50
C ASN A 117 -12.42 2.66 -2.04
N GLU A 118 -11.75 1.97 -2.96
CA GLU A 118 -10.90 0.82 -2.61
C GLU A 118 -9.68 1.24 -1.78
N ALA A 119 -9.01 2.34 -2.14
CA ALA A 119 -7.90 2.88 -1.35
C ALA A 119 -8.33 3.26 0.08
N LYS A 120 -9.52 3.86 0.24
CA LYS A 120 -10.10 4.16 1.57
C LYS A 120 -10.36 2.90 2.38
N LYS A 121 -10.92 1.86 1.76
CA LYS A 121 -11.23 0.59 2.44
C LYS A 121 -9.96 -0.12 2.91
N VAL A 122 -8.90 -0.10 2.11
CA VAL A 122 -7.63 -0.78 2.41
C VAL A 122 -6.80 0.01 3.43
N ASN A 123 -6.95 1.34 3.50
CA ASN A 123 -6.29 2.21 4.47
C ASN A 123 -4.73 2.10 4.46
N LYS A 124 -4.13 1.77 3.31
CA LYS A 124 -2.67 1.68 3.13
C LYS A 124 -2.02 2.98 2.60
N CYS A 125 -2.80 4.03 2.37
CA CYS A 125 -2.31 5.33 1.93
C CYS A 125 -3.13 6.46 2.57
N THR A 126 -2.58 7.67 2.57
CA THR A 126 -3.29 8.89 2.93
C THR A 126 -3.83 9.52 1.65
N LEU A 127 -5.15 9.63 1.51
CA LEU A 127 -5.75 10.22 0.32
C LEU A 127 -5.83 11.74 0.42
N GLU A 128 -5.23 12.42 -0.55
CA GLU A 128 -5.20 13.88 -0.71
C GLU A 128 -6.44 14.44 -1.43
N ASN A 129 -7.33 13.56 -1.91
CA ASN A 129 -8.59 13.97 -2.52
C ASN A 129 -9.50 14.63 -1.48
N SER A 130 -9.76 15.93 -1.63
CA SER A 130 -10.62 16.68 -0.69
C SER A 130 -12.06 16.17 -0.64
N ASN A 131 -12.56 15.63 -1.76
CA ASN A 131 -13.90 15.06 -1.89
C ASN A 131 -13.84 13.67 -2.53
N ASN A 132 -14.87 12.84 -2.30
CA ASN A 132 -15.02 11.61 -3.07
C ASN A 132 -15.44 11.95 -4.50
N PRO A 133 -14.73 11.45 -5.55
CA PRO A 133 -15.12 11.68 -6.93
C PRO A 133 -16.54 11.20 -7.21
N THR A 134 -17.22 11.82 -8.17
CA THR A 134 -18.58 11.40 -8.54
C THR A 134 -18.52 10.14 -9.40
N GLN A 135 -19.38 9.16 -9.12
CA GLN A 135 -19.44 7.92 -9.90
C GLN A 135 -20.38 8.11 -11.09
N SER A 136 -19.93 7.76 -12.29
CA SER A 136 -20.78 7.70 -13.49
C SER A 136 -21.69 6.47 -13.47
N SER A 137 -22.87 6.58 -14.08
CA SER A 137 -23.72 5.42 -14.34
C SER A 137 -23.20 4.68 -15.57
N LEU A 138 -22.98 3.37 -15.44
CA LEU A 138 -22.50 2.49 -16.51
C LEU A 138 -23.48 1.34 -16.71
N THR A 139 -23.53 0.82 -17.95
CA THR A 139 -24.17 -0.47 -18.23
C THR A 139 -23.44 -1.58 -17.47
N ASN A 140 -24.06 -2.76 -17.33
CA ASN A 140 -23.37 -3.89 -16.69
C ASN A 140 -22.11 -4.30 -17.46
N GLN A 141 -22.17 -4.27 -18.80
CA GLN A 141 -21.03 -4.60 -19.67
C GLN A 141 -19.86 -3.62 -19.47
N ASP A 142 -20.14 -2.31 -19.47
CA ASP A 142 -19.12 -1.29 -19.25
C ASP A 142 -18.54 -1.33 -17.83
N ARG A 143 -19.39 -1.63 -16.84
CA ARG A 143 -18.95 -1.81 -15.46
C ARG A 143 -17.98 -2.98 -15.33
N ASP A 144 -18.33 -4.14 -15.88
CA ASP A 144 -17.48 -5.34 -15.83
C ASP A 144 -16.17 -5.15 -16.62
N PHE A 145 -16.23 -4.39 -17.71
CA PHE A 145 -15.03 -3.97 -18.45
C PHE A 145 -14.12 -3.08 -17.59
N VAL A 146 -14.68 -2.04 -16.97
CA VAL A 146 -13.93 -1.11 -16.11
C VAL A 146 -13.34 -1.81 -14.89
N LEU A 147 -14.08 -2.71 -14.24
CA LEU A 147 -13.58 -3.47 -13.09
C LEU A 147 -12.42 -4.40 -13.47
N ARG A 148 -12.43 -5.01 -14.67
CA ARG A 148 -11.28 -5.78 -15.17
C ARG A 148 -10.05 -4.92 -15.37
N ILE A 149 -10.21 -3.70 -15.90
CA ILE A 149 -9.12 -2.72 -16.01
C ILE A 149 -8.57 -2.36 -14.62
N PHE A 150 -9.45 -2.23 -13.63
CA PHE A 150 -9.03 -1.93 -12.26
C PHE A 150 -8.18 -3.06 -11.63
N GLU A 151 -8.49 -4.33 -11.89
CA GLU A 151 -7.67 -5.45 -11.42
C GLU A 151 -6.24 -5.41 -12.01
N ASP A 152 -6.11 -5.08 -13.29
CA ASP A 152 -4.79 -4.91 -13.94
C ASP A 152 -4.02 -3.73 -13.36
N LEU A 153 -4.70 -2.59 -13.19
CA LEU A 153 -4.17 -1.40 -12.56
C LEU A 153 -3.65 -1.72 -11.15
N LYS A 154 -4.44 -2.45 -10.36
CA LYS A 154 -4.09 -2.85 -9.00
C LYS A 154 -2.79 -3.65 -8.97
N ILE A 155 -2.65 -4.65 -9.84
CA ILE A 155 -1.43 -5.47 -9.90
C ILE A 155 -0.23 -4.60 -10.29
N ILE A 156 -0.35 -3.75 -11.32
CA ILE A 156 0.75 -2.87 -11.75
C ILE A 156 1.15 -1.89 -10.64
N MET A 157 0.18 -1.30 -9.92
CA MET A 157 0.45 -0.44 -8.77
C MET A 157 1.28 -1.16 -7.70
N THR A 158 0.89 -2.39 -7.35
CA THR A 158 1.64 -3.23 -6.41
C THR A 158 3.05 -3.55 -6.94
N THR A 159 3.19 -3.93 -8.21
CA THR A 159 4.49 -4.19 -8.86
C THR A 159 5.41 -2.97 -8.85
N LEU A 160 4.85 -1.76 -8.97
CA LEU A 160 5.58 -0.50 -8.89
C LEU A 160 5.87 -0.05 -7.44
N GLY A 161 5.52 -0.86 -6.44
CA GLY A 161 5.84 -0.63 -5.03
C GLY A 161 4.74 0.07 -4.22
N TYR A 162 3.52 0.17 -4.78
CA TYR A 162 2.39 0.87 -4.18
C TYR A 162 1.19 -0.07 -3.98
N PRO A 163 1.22 -0.98 -2.99
CA PRO A 163 0.14 -1.96 -2.72
C PRO A 163 -1.09 -1.32 -2.04
N ILE A 164 -1.53 -0.15 -2.52
CA ILE A 164 -2.59 0.66 -1.89
C ILE A 164 -4.00 0.06 -2.04
N PHE A 165 -4.14 -0.96 -2.88
CA PHE A 165 -5.38 -1.71 -3.11
C PHE A 165 -5.31 -3.16 -2.64
N GLU A 166 -4.17 -3.59 -2.08
CA GLU A 166 -4.03 -4.95 -1.57
C GLU A 166 -4.62 -5.05 -0.17
N GLN A 167 -5.74 -5.75 -0.08
CA GLN A 167 -6.27 -6.18 1.20
C GLN A 167 -5.32 -7.19 1.82
N SER A 168 -5.06 -7.07 3.12
CA SER A 168 -4.36 -8.09 3.88
C SER A 168 -5.05 -9.44 3.64
N LYS A 169 -4.32 -10.46 3.16
CA LYS A 169 -4.88 -11.79 2.86
C LYS A 169 -5.70 -12.29 4.06
N LYS A 170 -6.83 -12.96 3.80
CA LYS A 170 -7.65 -13.58 4.85
C LYS A 170 -6.75 -14.46 5.74
N ARG A 171 -6.81 -14.19 7.05
CA ARG A 171 -6.04 -14.84 8.12
C ARG A 171 -5.91 -16.34 7.85
N SER A 172 -4.68 -16.78 7.62
CA SER A 172 -4.38 -18.21 7.63
C SER A 172 -4.17 -18.57 9.11
N LYS A 173 -5.06 -19.39 9.68
CA LYS A 173 -4.94 -19.85 11.09
C LYS A 173 -3.63 -20.58 11.39
N ILE A 174 -2.83 -20.90 10.36
CA ILE A 174 -1.64 -21.73 10.44
C ILE A 174 -0.41 -20.94 10.90
N ASN A 175 -0.37 -19.61 10.70
CA ASN A 175 0.84 -18.78 10.96
C ASN A 175 0.60 -17.68 12.00
N VAL A 176 -0.10 -18.00 13.09
CA VAL A 176 -0.42 -17.05 14.15
C VAL A 176 0.63 -17.09 15.26
N TYR A 177 1.18 -15.93 15.60
CA TYR A 177 2.18 -15.73 16.63
C TYR A 177 1.66 -14.82 17.75
N TYR A 178 2.20 -15.01 18.93
CA TYR A 178 1.82 -14.32 20.16
C TYR A 178 3.04 -13.60 20.72
N CYS A 179 2.84 -12.37 21.19
CA CYS A 179 3.83 -11.60 21.94
C CYS A 179 3.16 -11.13 23.24
N LYS A 180 3.65 -11.62 24.38
CA LYS A 180 3.05 -11.40 25.69
C LYS A 180 4.05 -10.82 26.68
N SER A 181 3.57 -9.98 27.59
CA SER A 181 4.30 -9.57 28.80
C SER A 181 3.33 -9.47 29.97
N LYS A 182 3.59 -8.58 30.94
CA LYS A 182 2.70 -8.38 32.09
C LYS A 182 1.30 -7.92 31.66
N ASP A 183 1.24 -6.83 30.88
CA ASP A 183 -0.03 -6.20 30.48
C ASP A 183 -0.30 -6.34 28.95
N ALA A 184 0.76 -6.54 28.15
CA ALA A 184 0.64 -6.80 26.72
C ALA A 184 0.22 -8.26 26.41
N ASP A 185 -0.73 -8.41 25.49
CA ASP A 185 -1.16 -9.67 24.91
C ASP A 185 -1.54 -9.42 23.44
N ALA A 186 -0.56 -9.59 22.55
CA ALA A 186 -0.72 -9.32 21.14
C ALA A 186 -0.68 -10.60 20.30
N VAL A 187 -1.49 -10.61 19.26
CA VAL A 187 -1.60 -11.68 18.28
C VAL A 187 -1.28 -11.11 16.91
N GLY A 188 -0.49 -11.81 16.11
CA GLY A 188 -0.11 -11.33 14.80
C GLY A 188 0.39 -12.42 13.85
N GLU A 189 0.70 -12.03 12.63
CA GLU A 189 1.10 -12.91 11.53
C GLU A 189 2.33 -12.31 10.83
N TYR A 190 3.30 -13.16 10.48
CA TYR A 190 4.43 -12.77 9.64
C TYR A 190 4.09 -12.99 8.17
N THR A 191 4.22 -11.94 7.36
CA THR A 191 3.78 -11.90 5.96
C THR A 191 4.89 -11.35 5.06
N GLU A 192 4.69 -11.43 3.74
CA GLU A 192 5.57 -10.81 2.74
C GLU A 192 5.67 -9.28 2.88
N GLU A 193 4.63 -8.63 3.43
CA GLU A 193 4.58 -7.17 3.64
C GLU A 193 5.20 -6.72 4.97
N GLY A 194 5.58 -7.67 5.83
CA GLY A 194 6.07 -7.41 7.19
C GLY A 194 5.27 -8.17 8.25
N PHE A 195 5.18 -7.60 9.45
CA PHE A 195 4.51 -8.25 10.59
C PHE A 195 3.19 -7.57 10.90
N VAL A 196 2.07 -8.28 10.73
CA VAL A 196 0.72 -7.77 11.01
C VAL A 196 0.39 -8.03 12.47
N VAL A 197 0.05 -7.00 13.24
CA VAL A 197 -0.56 -7.14 14.57
C VAL A 197 -2.06 -6.95 14.44
N ASN A 198 -2.82 -7.89 15.00
CA ASN A 198 -4.25 -7.95 14.80
C ASN A 198 -4.98 -6.94 15.68
N LYS A 199 -6.09 -6.39 15.16
CA LYS A 199 -7.09 -5.65 15.91
C LYS A 199 -7.48 -6.40 17.19
N GLY A 200 -7.58 -5.66 18.29
CA GLY A 200 -7.87 -6.18 19.62
C GLY A 200 -6.64 -6.66 20.40
N SER A 201 -5.46 -6.72 19.76
CA SER A 201 -4.20 -6.97 20.46
C SER A 201 -3.91 -5.88 21.50
N LYS A 202 -3.30 -6.27 22.60
CA LYS A 202 -2.95 -5.37 23.72
C LYS A 202 -1.46 -5.07 23.75
N SER A 203 -1.13 -3.82 24.05
CA SER A 203 0.23 -3.31 24.22
C SER A 203 0.34 -2.60 25.57
N ASN A 204 1.54 -2.66 26.18
CA ASN A 204 1.83 -1.91 27.39
C ASN A 204 1.68 -0.40 27.13
N ILE A 205 1.10 0.34 28.08
CA ILE A 205 1.13 1.81 28.07
C ILE A 205 2.52 2.29 28.45
N GLU A 206 3.02 1.78 29.58
CA GLU A 206 4.30 2.18 30.13
C GLU A 206 5.46 1.82 29.20
N GLU A 207 6.36 2.79 29.06
CA GLU A 207 7.59 2.64 28.29
C GLU A 207 8.77 2.47 29.24
N THR A 208 9.66 1.52 28.94
CA THR A 208 10.92 1.42 29.70
C THR A 208 11.81 2.64 29.45
N PRO A 209 12.59 3.12 30.43
CA PRO A 209 13.49 4.26 30.24
C PRO A 209 14.52 4.09 29.11
N SER A 210 14.86 2.85 28.78
CA SER A 210 15.83 2.49 27.73
C SER A 210 15.22 2.40 26.32
N ILE A 211 13.91 2.67 26.15
CA ILE A 211 13.27 2.64 24.83
C ILE A 211 13.91 3.69 23.91
N GLN A 212 14.17 3.31 22.66
CA GLN A 212 14.69 4.24 21.67
C GLN A 212 13.66 5.33 21.34
N LYS A 213 14.14 6.57 21.18
CA LYS A 213 13.31 7.75 20.86
C LYS A 213 12.44 7.56 19.60
N SER A 214 12.97 6.88 18.58
CA SER A 214 12.24 6.55 17.35
C SER A 214 11.00 5.69 17.62
N ILE A 215 11.12 4.67 18.48
CA ILE A 215 10.02 3.77 18.84
C ILE A 215 8.96 4.52 19.66
N LYS A 216 9.39 5.36 20.62
CA LYS A 216 8.50 6.23 21.38
C LYS A 216 7.69 7.17 20.49
N THR A 217 8.37 7.81 19.54
CA THR A 217 7.71 8.69 18.55
C THR A 217 6.73 7.90 17.69
N PHE A 218 7.12 6.70 17.23
CA PHE A 218 6.24 5.82 16.45
C PHE A 218 4.99 5.40 17.24
N ARG A 219 5.13 5.03 18.52
CA ARG A 219 4.01 4.72 19.43
C ARG A 219 3.07 5.92 19.58
N ALA A 220 3.61 7.12 19.81
CA ALA A 220 2.82 8.34 19.90
C ALA A 220 2.04 8.62 18.60
N ASN A 221 2.64 8.38 17.43
CA ASN A 221 1.96 8.53 16.14
C ASN A 221 0.82 7.52 15.95
N LEU A 222 0.99 6.27 16.39
CA LEU A 222 -0.08 5.27 16.37
C LEU A 222 -1.27 5.69 17.26
N VAL A 223 -0.98 6.27 18.44
CA VAL A 223 -2.00 6.81 19.34
C VAL A 223 -2.70 8.03 18.72
N GLY A 224 -1.93 8.98 18.19
CA GLY A 224 -2.46 10.19 17.55
C GLY A 224 -3.34 9.88 16.33
N LYS A 225 -3.08 8.78 15.62
CA LYS A 225 -3.90 8.29 14.49
C LYS A 225 -5.03 7.34 14.92
N GLY A 226 -5.22 7.10 16.21
CA GLY A 226 -6.27 6.23 16.75
C GLY A 226 -6.10 4.74 16.45
N ILE A 227 -4.91 4.33 15.98
CA ILE A 227 -4.59 2.92 15.72
C ILE A 227 -4.35 2.20 17.05
N LEU A 228 -3.71 2.87 18.00
CA LEU A 228 -3.67 2.47 19.41
C LEU A 228 -4.59 3.38 20.22
N LYS A 229 -5.41 2.79 21.09
CA LYS A 229 -6.26 3.53 22.00
C LYS A 229 -6.12 2.99 23.41
N GLU A 230 -6.08 3.89 24.38
CA GLU A 230 -6.04 3.54 25.80
C GLU A 230 -7.39 2.99 26.27
N GLU A 231 -7.39 1.75 26.78
CA GLU A 231 -8.56 1.06 27.32
C GLU A 231 -8.13 0.18 28.49
N ASN A 232 -8.64 0.45 29.70
CA ASN A 232 -8.34 -0.33 30.92
C ASN A 232 -6.83 -0.49 31.19
N ASP A 233 -6.09 0.62 31.23
CA ASP A 233 -4.64 0.67 31.52
C ASP A 233 -3.74 -0.11 30.53
N VAL A 234 -4.26 -0.44 29.35
CA VAL A 234 -3.48 -0.95 28.22
C VAL A 234 -3.80 -0.18 26.94
N TYR A 235 -2.88 -0.20 25.97
CA TYR A 235 -3.20 0.20 24.61
C TYR A 235 -3.81 -0.98 23.83
N VAL A 236 -4.90 -0.73 23.11
CA VAL A 236 -5.59 -1.71 22.26
C VAL A 236 -5.51 -1.27 20.79
N PHE A 237 -5.09 -2.19 19.92
CA PHE A 237 -5.09 -2.00 18.48
C PHE A 237 -6.52 -1.93 17.94
N GLN A 238 -6.91 -0.82 17.32
CA GLN A 238 -8.27 -0.56 16.82
C GLN A 238 -8.50 -1.11 15.39
N GLU A 239 -7.43 -1.41 14.68
CA GLU A 239 -7.40 -2.05 13.37
C GLU A 239 -6.18 -3.00 13.26
N ASP A 240 -6.18 -3.89 12.26
CA ASP A 240 -5.00 -4.68 11.94
C ASP A 240 -3.91 -3.72 11.43
N PHE A 241 -2.69 -3.79 11.96
CA PHE A 241 -1.59 -2.89 11.59
C PHE A 241 -0.34 -3.65 11.15
N THR A 242 0.14 -3.36 9.93
CA THR A 242 1.35 -3.96 9.36
C THR A 242 2.58 -3.15 9.74
N PHE A 243 3.47 -3.75 10.52
CA PHE A 243 4.78 -3.20 10.82
C PHE A 243 5.81 -3.64 9.77
N SER A 244 6.77 -2.76 9.48
CA SER A 244 7.87 -3.05 8.55
C SER A 244 8.80 -4.19 9.00
N SER A 245 8.76 -4.58 10.28
CA SER A 245 9.55 -5.71 10.79
C SER A 245 8.95 -6.31 12.06
N PRO A 246 9.26 -7.60 12.37
CA PRO A 246 8.88 -8.23 13.64
C PRO A 246 9.43 -7.49 14.87
N SER A 247 10.62 -6.90 14.77
CA SER A 247 11.24 -6.19 15.91
C SER A 247 10.56 -4.88 16.21
N MET A 248 10.12 -4.13 15.19
CA MET A 248 9.32 -2.92 15.41
C MET A 248 7.97 -3.29 16.05
N SER A 249 7.28 -4.31 15.55
CA SER A 249 6.00 -4.75 16.13
C SER A 249 6.14 -5.19 17.59
N ALA A 250 7.14 -6.03 17.92
CA ALA A 250 7.39 -6.46 19.29
C ALA A 250 7.76 -5.28 20.20
N SER A 251 8.59 -4.35 19.72
CA SER A 251 9.01 -3.21 20.54
C SER A 251 7.85 -2.26 20.84
N VAL A 252 6.96 -2.05 19.86
CA VAL A 252 5.72 -1.32 20.05
C VAL A 252 4.81 -2.06 21.03
N VAL A 253 4.55 -3.35 20.84
CA VAL A 253 3.68 -4.13 21.75
C VAL A 253 4.19 -4.08 23.20
N LEU A 254 5.49 -4.28 23.40
CA LEU A 254 6.09 -4.44 24.72
C LEU A 254 6.48 -3.13 25.43
N GLY A 255 6.45 -1.99 24.73
CA GLY A 255 6.88 -0.70 25.31
C GLY A 255 8.38 -0.62 25.61
N ARG A 256 9.21 -1.41 24.91
CA ARG A 256 10.67 -1.45 25.08
C ARG A 256 11.36 -1.88 23.79
N THR A 257 12.66 -1.65 23.67
CA THR A 257 13.42 -2.28 22.57
C THR A 257 13.39 -3.80 22.71
N ALA A 258 12.99 -4.48 21.64
CA ALA A 258 12.76 -5.91 21.64
C ALA A 258 13.17 -6.57 20.31
N ASN A 259 13.69 -7.81 20.41
CA ASN A 259 14.01 -8.61 19.22
C ASN A 259 12.80 -9.46 18.83
N GLY A 260 12.03 -9.00 17.85
CA GLY A 260 10.78 -9.65 17.46
C GLY A 260 10.93 -11.10 17.02
N TRP A 261 12.09 -11.48 16.49
CA TRP A 261 12.36 -12.87 16.09
C TRP A 261 12.35 -13.84 17.28
N ARG A 262 12.59 -13.35 18.50
CA ARG A 262 12.55 -14.13 19.75
C ARG A 262 11.27 -13.93 20.55
N GLU A 263 10.68 -12.75 20.47
CA GLU A 263 9.50 -12.37 21.26
C GLU A 263 8.20 -12.93 20.67
N TRP A 264 8.08 -12.96 19.33
CA TRP A 264 6.95 -13.59 18.66
C TRP A 264 7.11 -15.11 18.67
N LYS A 265 6.12 -15.80 19.24
CA LYS A 265 6.13 -17.26 19.40
C LYS A 265 4.84 -17.87 18.92
N ASP A 266 4.88 -19.10 18.41
CA ASP A 266 3.67 -19.85 18.11
C ASP A 266 2.95 -20.30 19.40
N LYS A 267 1.84 -21.04 19.25
CA LYS A 267 1.10 -21.60 20.38
C LYS A 267 1.92 -22.62 21.20
N GLY A 268 2.93 -23.24 20.60
CA GLY A 268 3.86 -24.17 21.25
C GLY A 268 5.04 -23.47 21.95
N GLY A 269 5.13 -22.14 21.88
CA GLY A 269 6.24 -21.36 22.45
C GLY A 269 7.50 -21.33 21.58
N LYS A 270 7.47 -21.91 20.36
CA LYS A 270 8.59 -21.88 19.41
C LYS A 270 8.67 -20.48 18.79
N THR A 271 9.87 -19.91 18.80
CA THR A 271 10.10 -18.54 18.32
C THR A 271 9.97 -18.41 16.80
N LEU A 272 9.61 -17.22 16.34
CA LEU A 272 9.57 -16.88 14.90
C LEU A 272 10.93 -17.15 14.21
N ASP A 273 12.06 -16.88 14.88
CA ASP A 273 13.41 -17.23 14.41
C ASP A 273 13.55 -18.73 14.13
N ALA A 274 13.11 -19.56 15.08
CA ALA A 274 13.21 -21.01 14.98
C ALA A 274 12.29 -21.60 13.91
N ILE A 275 11.15 -20.98 13.61
CA ILE A 275 10.20 -21.46 12.61
C ILE A 275 10.60 -20.99 11.21
N ILE A 276 10.88 -19.69 11.04
CA ILE A 276 11.04 -19.09 9.71
C ILE A 276 12.49 -19.07 9.23
N ARG A 277 13.45 -18.81 10.12
CA ARG A 277 14.87 -18.66 9.73
C ARG A 277 15.69 -19.94 9.89
N LYS A 278 15.35 -20.76 10.88
CA LYS A 278 16.07 -22.01 11.21
C LYS A 278 15.28 -23.28 10.91
N GLY A 279 13.98 -23.16 10.62
CA GLY A 279 13.10 -24.30 10.41
C GLY A 279 13.29 -25.04 9.08
N ASN A 280 14.08 -24.49 8.16
CA ASN A 280 14.31 -25.05 6.81
C ASN A 280 15.70 -25.70 6.64
N VAL A 281 16.42 -26.02 7.73
CA VAL A 281 17.80 -26.54 7.66
C VAL A 281 17.88 -28.07 7.80
N GLU A 282 16.75 -28.80 7.83
CA GLU A 282 16.74 -30.27 8.02
C GLU A 282 16.31 -31.10 6.79
N GLU A 283 16.23 -30.51 5.60
CA GLU A 283 15.98 -31.26 4.35
C GLU A 283 16.94 -30.84 3.23
N GLU A 284 18.23 -31.15 3.36
CA GLU A 284 19.16 -31.34 2.22
C GLU A 284 20.10 -32.53 2.49
#